data_AF-A0A920WAJ8-F1
#
_entry.id   AF-A0A920WAJ8-F1
#
_cell.length_a   1.000
_cell.length_b   1.000
_cell.length_c   1.000
_cell.angle_alpha   90.00
_cell.angle_beta   90.00
_cell.angle_gamma   90.00
#
_symmetry.space_group_name_H-M   'P 1'
#
loop_
_entity.id
_entity.type
_entity.pdbx_description
1 polymer ?
#
loop_
_entity_poly.entity_id
_entity_poly.type
_entity_poly.pdbx_seq_one_letter_code
_entity_poly.pdbx_strand_id
1 'polypeptide(L)'
;MRRVGDRISEIEQQVKTVELSIHEILMALPNLPRPDVPQGLDEESNIVVRHWGEVVESKFEVIPHWDLGEQLGIIDFERGVKLQEVDFTLWQGLGLNWNALLLHGC
;
A
#
# COMPACT_ATOMS: atom_id res chain seq x y z
N MET A 1 52.66 23.24 2.68
CA MET A 1 51.23 23.54 2.46
C MET A 1 50.47 22.40 1.75
N ARG A 2 50.99 21.72 0.71
CA ARG A 2 50.27 20.62 0.00
C ARG A 2 49.66 19.53 0.90
N ARG A 3 50.44 18.98 1.83
CA ARG A 3 50.01 17.92 2.76
C ARG A 3 48.82 18.30 3.65
N VAL A 4 48.64 19.59 3.93
CA VAL A 4 47.48 20.09 4.68
C VAL A 4 46.25 20.13 3.77
N GLY A 5 46.41 20.56 2.51
CA GLY A 5 45.34 20.50 1.51
C GLY A 5 44.86 19.08 1.23
N ASP A 6 45.79 18.12 1.07
CA ASP A 6 45.44 16.71 0.84
C ASP A 6 44.61 16.13 1.99
N ARG A 7 44.98 16.48 3.23
CA ARG A 7 44.26 16.03 4.44
C ARG A 7 42.91 16.73 4.62
N ILE A 8 42.78 17.98 4.19
CA ILE A 8 41.48 18.68 4.15
C ILE A 8 40.55 17.97 3.16
N SER A 9 41.01 17.70 1.94
CA SER A 9 40.22 17.00 0.92
C SER A 9 39.78 15.61 1.38
N GLU A 10 40.64 14.88 2.08
CA GLU A 10 40.29 13.57 2.65
C GLU A 10 39.18 13.67 3.69
N ILE A 11 39.27 14.64 4.61
CA ILE A 11 38.25 14.87 5.65
C ILE A 11 36.93 15.34 5.02
N GLU A 12 36.97 16.24 4.03
CA GLU A 12 35.76 16.69 3.31
C GLU A 12 35.04 15.51 2.64
N GLN A 13 35.79 14.57 2.08
CA GLN A 13 35.20 13.37 1.49
C GLN A 13 34.56 12.48 2.56
N GLN A 14 35.21 12.31 3.71
CA GLN A 14 34.66 11.54 4.84
C GLN A 14 33.38 12.18 5.38
N VAL A 15 33.35 13.50 5.54
CA VAL A 15 32.15 14.24 5.99
C VAL A 15 31.00 13.99 5.02
N LYS A 16 31.22 14.14 3.71
CA LYS A 16 30.19 13.87 2.70
C LYS A 16 29.66 12.44 2.80
N THR A 17 30.53 11.46 2.99
CA THR A 17 30.10 10.06 3.16
C THR A 17 29.25 9.87 4.42
N VAL A 18 29.63 10.48 5.54
CA VAL A 18 28.87 10.38 6.80
C VAL A 18 27.53 11.11 6.70
N GLU A 19 27.50 12.30 6.10
CA GLU A 19 26.26 13.06 5.88
C GLU A 19 25.27 12.29 5.01
N LEU A 20 25.74 11.65 3.93
CA LEU A 20 24.91 10.78 3.11
C LEU A 20 24.36 9.60 3.91
N SER A 21 25.19 8.94 4.73
CA SER A 21 24.74 7.83 5.58
C SER A 21 23.69 8.27 6.61
N ILE A 22 23.89 9.44 7.24
CA ILE A 22 22.89 10.02 8.15
C ILE A 22 21.59 10.30 7.40
N HIS A 23 21.68 10.88 6.20
CA HIS A 23 20.51 11.19 5.39
C HIS A 23 19.73 9.92 5.02
N GLU A 24 20.43 8.87 4.59
CA GLU A 24 19.81 7.56 4.27
C GLU A 24 19.09 6.97 5.49
N ILE A 25 19.71 7.03 6.68
CA ILE A 25 19.08 6.54 7.92
C ILE A 25 17.83 7.37 8.25
N LEU A 26 17.92 8.70 8.20
CA LEU A 26 16.79 9.58 8.51
C LEU A 26 15.62 9.38 7.55
N MET A 27 15.89 9.14 6.26
CA MET A 27 14.87 8.86 5.25
C MET A 27 14.21 7.48 5.41
N ALA A 28 14.89 6.53 6.07
CA ALA A 28 14.34 5.21 6.36
C ALA A 28 13.52 5.15 7.65
N LEU A 29 13.62 6.17 8.53
CA LEU A 29 12.87 6.19 9.78
C LEU A 29 11.37 6.41 9.52
N PRO A 30 10.48 5.56 10.07
CA PRO A 30 9.05 5.78 9.99
C PRO A 30 8.66 6.99 10.85
N ASN A 31 7.44 7.49 10.62
CA ASN A 31 6.90 8.57 11.43
C ASN A 31 6.64 8.12 12.87
N LEU A 32 6.82 9.02 13.83
CA LEU A 32 6.52 8.76 15.24
C LEU A 32 5.00 8.68 15.44
N PRO A 33 4.49 7.59 16.04
CA PRO A 33 3.09 7.53 16.43
C PRO A 33 2.74 8.67 17.39
N ARG A 34 1.51 9.16 17.31
CA ARG A 34 1.02 10.14 18.29
C ARG A 34 0.82 9.46 19.66
N PRO A 35 0.89 10.21 20.77
CA PRO A 35 0.73 9.66 22.12
C PRO A 35 -0.62 8.97 22.39
N ASP A 36 -1.65 9.28 21.60
CA ASP A 36 -3.00 8.71 21.71
C ASP A 36 -3.23 7.48 20.82
N VAL A 37 -2.24 7.07 20.02
CA VAL A 37 -2.33 5.84 19.23
C VAL A 37 -2.17 4.63 20.17
N PRO A 38 -3.10 3.67 20.17
CA PRO A 38 -2.98 2.46 20.97
C PRO A 38 -1.68 1.71 20.67
N GLN A 39 -1.03 1.21 21.72
CA GLN A 39 0.15 0.36 21.57
C GLN A 39 -0.28 -1.04 21.14
N GLY A 40 0.38 -1.57 20.12
CA GLY A 40 0.09 -2.89 19.57
C GLY A 40 1.28 -3.44 18.81
N LEU A 41 1.42 -4.77 18.76
CA LEU A 41 2.44 -5.43 17.95
C LEU A 41 2.00 -5.58 16.49
N ASP A 42 0.71 -5.85 16.30
CA ASP A 42 0.09 -6.22 15.05
C ASP A 42 -1.39 -5.80 15.03
N GLU A 43 -2.10 -6.26 13.99
CA GLU A 43 -3.50 -5.96 13.74
C GLU A 43 -4.47 -6.49 14.81
N GLU A 44 -4.08 -7.47 15.63
CA GLU A 44 -4.91 -7.99 16.71
C GLU A 44 -5.09 -6.97 17.84
N SER A 45 -4.16 -6.01 17.95
CA SER A 45 -4.20 -4.92 18.93
C SER A 45 -5.06 -3.73 18.48
N ASN A 46 -5.62 -3.77 17.28
CA ASN A 46 -6.45 -2.68 16.76
C ASN A 46 -7.77 -2.57 17.54
N ILE A 47 -8.11 -1.34 17.95
CA ILE A 47 -9.33 -1.05 18.70
C ILE A 47 -10.42 -0.57 17.75
N VAL A 48 -11.57 -1.25 17.75
CA VAL A 48 -12.73 -0.78 16.99
C VAL A 48 -13.39 0.40 17.71
N VAL A 49 -13.35 1.57 17.08
CA VAL A 49 -13.89 2.81 17.67
C VAL A 49 -15.41 2.95 17.43
N ARG A 50 -15.90 2.45 16.30
CA ARG A 50 -17.34 2.51 15.93
C ARG A 50 -17.69 1.48 14.86
N HIS A 51 -18.95 1.08 14.84
CA HIS A 51 -19.59 0.37 13.74
C HIS A 51 -20.81 1.15 13.25
N TRP A 52 -21.20 0.95 12.00
CA TRP A 52 -22.41 1.55 11.43
C TRP A 52 -23.11 0.57 10.51
N GLY A 53 -24.45 0.48 10.64
CA GLY A 53 -25.27 -0.54 9.98
C GLY A 53 -25.25 -1.89 10.71
N GLU A 54 -25.98 -2.84 10.15
CA GLU A 54 -26.04 -4.23 10.63
C GLU A 54 -25.41 -5.14 9.57
N VAL A 55 -24.66 -6.16 10.02
CA VAL A 55 -24.15 -7.19 9.11
C VAL A 55 -25.32 -8.03 8.64
N VAL A 56 -25.54 -8.06 7.33
CA VAL A 56 -26.65 -8.80 6.73
C VAL A 56 -26.42 -10.30 6.89
N GLU A 57 -27.31 -10.97 7.64
CA GLU A 57 -27.36 -12.42 7.64
C GLU A 57 -27.89 -12.92 6.29
N SER A 58 -27.05 -13.67 5.58
CA SER A 58 -27.44 -14.23 4.29
C SER A 58 -28.35 -15.45 4.49
N LYS A 59 -29.42 -15.52 3.70
CA LYS A 59 -30.31 -16.69 3.61
C LYS A 59 -29.83 -17.74 2.60
N PHE A 60 -28.68 -17.49 1.97
CA PHE A 60 -28.08 -18.31 0.93
C PHE A 60 -26.56 -18.40 1.15
N GLU A 61 -25.94 -19.37 0.49
CA GLU A 61 -24.49 -19.51 0.50
C GLU A 61 -23.81 -18.28 -0.13
N VAL A 62 -23.00 -17.58 0.66
CA VAL A 62 -22.31 -16.37 0.20
C VAL A 62 -21.13 -16.78 -0.66
N ILE A 63 -21.18 -16.40 -1.94
CA ILE A 63 -20.08 -16.61 -2.88
C ILE A 63 -19.11 -15.43 -2.74
N PRO A 64 -17.79 -15.67 -2.70
CA PRO A 64 -16.82 -14.60 -2.72
C PRO A 64 -16.91 -13.72 -3.96
N HIS A 65 -16.47 -12.46 -3.84
CA HIS A 65 -16.60 -11.48 -4.92
C HIS A 65 -15.81 -11.85 -6.18
N TRP A 66 -14.68 -12.56 -6.06
CA TRP A 66 -13.86 -12.98 -7.20
C TRP A 66 -14.56 -14.06 -8.04
N ASP A 67 -15.12 -15.09 -7.40
CA ASP A 67 -15.87 -16.15 -8.08
C ASP A 67 -17.16 -15.59 -8.71
N LEU A 68 -17.86 -14.71 -7.98
CA LEU A 68 -19.07 -14.05 -8.48
C LEU A 68 -18.76 -13.16 -9.69
N GLY A 69 -17.67 -12.39 -9.64
CA GLY A 69 -17.26 -11.51 -10.73
C GLY A 69 -16.92 -12.27 -12.01
N GLU A 70 -16.29 -13.44 -11.89
CA GLU A 70 -15.99 -14.33 -13.00
C GLU A 70 -17.26 -14.98 -13.57
N GLN A 71 -18.15 -15.49 -12.70
CA GLN A 71 -19.43 -16.07 -13.12
C GLN A 71 -20.32 -15.08 -13.87
N LEU A 72 -20.29 -13.81 -13.47
CA LEU A 72 -21.00 -12.72 -14.13
C LEU A 72 -20.29 -12.21 -15.40
N GLY A 73 -19.06 -12.68 -15.68
CA GLY A 73 -18.24 -12.26 -16.81
C GLY A 73 -17.76 -10.80 -16.72
N ILE A 74 -17.79 -10.20 -15.53
CA ILE A 74 -17.42 -8.80 -15.30
C ILE A 74 -15.98 -8.62 -14.82
N ILE A 75 -15.38 -9.69 -14.25
CA ILE A 75 -13.97 -9.78 -13.88
C ILE A 75 -13.34 -10.95 -14.65
N ASP A 76 -12.17 -10.72 -15.24
CA ASP A 76 -11.39 -11.72 -15.96
C ASP A 76 -9.94 -11.72 -15.42
N PHE A 77 -9.63 -12.71 -14.59
CA PHE A 77 -8.31 -12.87 -13.97
C PHE A 77 -7.28 -13.42 -14.95
N GLU A 78 -7.66 -14.38 -15.81
CA GLU A 78 -6.74 -14.99 -16.77
C GLU A 78 -6.18 -13.94 -17.74
N ARG A 79 -7.04 -13.07 -18.28
CA ARG A 79 -6.60 -11.96 -19.13
C ARG A 79 -5.84 -10.91 -18.34
N GLY A 80 -6.23 -10.63 -17.10
CA GLY A 80 -5.50 -9.71 -16.22
C GLY A 80 -4.03 -10.12 -16.06
N VAL A 81 -3.79 -11.37 -15.70
CA VAL A 81 -2.45 -11.95 -15.57
C VAL A 81 -1.70 -11.96 -16.91
N LYS A 82 -2.38 -12.30 -18.01
CA LYS A 82 -1.76 -12.31 -19.35
C LYS A 82 -1.34 -10.92 -19.83
N LEU A 83 -2.07 -9.88 -19.44
CA LEU A 83 -1.81 -8.51 -19.89
C LEU A 83 -0.71 -7.82 -19.06
N GLN A 84 -0.62 -8.13 -17.77
CA GLN A 84 0.37 -7.55 -16.85
C GLN A 84 1.09 -8.67 -16.10
N GLU A 85 0.67 -8.98 -14.87
CA GLU A 85 1.25 -10.02 -14.01
C GLU A 85 0.19 -10.53 -12.99
N VAL A 86 0.61 -11.36 -12.04
CA VAL A 86 -0.20 -11.79 -10.89
C VAL A 86 -0.76 -10.56 -10.14
N ASP A 87 -1.93 -10.70 -9.54
CA ASP A 87 -2.72 -9.65 -8.86
C ASP A 87 -3.36 -8.58 -9.76
N PHE A 88 -3.28 -8.71 -11.08
CA PHE A 88 -4.05 -7.88 -12.01
C PHE A 88 -5.35 -8.55 -12.46
N THR A 89 -6.43 -7.76 -12.48
CA THR A 89 -7.76 -8.19 -12.93
C THR A 89 -8.26 -7.31 -14.07
N LEU A 90 -8.81 -7.91 -15.11
CA LEU A 90 -9.47 -7.16 -16.17
C LEU A 90 -10.96 -6.98 -15.84
N TRP A 91 -11.41 -5.74 -15.74
CA TRP A 91 -12.84 -5.40 -15.63
C TRP A 91 -13.45 -5.23 -17.02
N GLN A 92 -14.61 -5.83 -17.26
CA GLN A 92 -15.27 -5.76 -18.56
C GLN A 92 -16.80 -5.73 -18.43
N GLY A 93 -17.46 -5.39 -19.54
CA GLY A 93 -18.91 -5.34 -19.62
C GLY A 93 -19.54 -4.42 -18.56
N LEU A 94 -20.52 -4.95 -17.82
CA LEU A 94 -21.22 -4.21 -16.78
C LEU A 94 -20.30 -3.79 -15.63
N GLY A 95 -19.30 -4.63 -15.29
CA GLY A 95 -18.35 -4.34 -14.21
C GLY A 95 -17.55 -3.07 -14.46
N LEU A 96 -17.18 -2.82 -15.73
CA LEU A 96 -16.48 -1.59 -16.11
C LEU A 96 -17.36 -0.36 -15.83
N ASN A 97 -18.63 -0.40 -16.24
CA ASN A 97 -19.56 0.71 -16.05
C ASN A 97 -19.84 0.96 -14.57
N TRP A 98 -20.01 -0.10 -13.78
CA TRP A 98 -20.22 -0.01 -12.33
C TRP A 98 -19.00 0.57 -11.62
N ASN A 99 -17.80 0.10 -11.97
CA ASN A 99 -16.57 0.64 -11.40
C ASN A 99 -16.40 2.12 -11.75
N ALA A 100 -16.69 2.50 -12.99
CA ALA A 100 -16.70 3.91 -13.40
C ALA A 100 -17.73 4.74 -12.62
N LEU A 101 -18.93 4.19 -12.38
CA LEU A 101 -19.97 4.86 -11.60
C LEU A 101 -19.52 5.12 -10.16
N LEU A 102 -18.93 4.12 -9.50
CA LEU A 102 -18.43 4.24 -8.13
C LEU A 102 -17.32 5.29 -8.00
N LEU A 103 -16.44 5.39 -9.00
CA LEU A 103 -15.36 6.38 -9.02
C LEU A 103 -15.86 7.80 -9.31
N HIS A 104 -16.92 7.94 -10.11
CA HIS A 104 -17.40 9.24 -10.58
C HIS A 104 -18.67 9.74 -9.87
N GLY A 105 -19.34 8.91 -9.08
CA GLY A 105 -20.44 9.27 -8.19
C GLY A 105 -21.72 9.76 -8.89
N CYS A 106 -21.91 9.43 -10.17
CA CYS A 106 -23.16 9.68 -10.89
C CYS A 106 -24.19 8.57 -10.65
#